data_AF-A0A6I8W409-F1
#
_entry.id   AF-A0A6I8W409-F1
#
_cell.length_a   1.000
_cell.length_b   1.000
_cell.length_c   1.000
_cell.angle_alpha   90.00
_cell.angle_beta   90.00
_cell.angle_gamma   90.00
#
_symmetry.space_group_name_H-M   'P 1'
#
loop_
_entity.id
_entity.type
_entity.pdbx_description
1 polymer ?
#
loop_
_entity_poly.entity_id
_entity_poly.type
_entity_poly.pdbx_seq_one_letter_code
_entity_poly.pdbx_strand_id
1 'polypeptide(L)'
;MADSDDDSVASFKTAEEISPSREKTIFPLMSHELSSLERKLNRIVYIQQADAAYHKALNDMRDQLSISVIAEPSLYGRHRPVAVLVVATANQTYVFDIQALGAFFPELKKLLEDKYPRKVVHYSHRISDQLFYKHQITLTGFSDTFVALCVARQDKSACSLPEAISSVLNIPLRELLSDEVTGVSESRQLFTARPLSGDQFRFLGRMAILQHLMHDRLTFGHICAGMQRMSATFSQSFCRFRNGCDVAPYMGPKSRFGFQYIDTYYKSAVGSLPK
;
A
#
# COMPACT_ATOMS: atom_id res chain seq x y z
N MET A 1 -31.93 45.17 -19.43
CA MET A 1 -30.80 44.66 -18.63
C MET A 1 -31.06 43.20 -18.36
N ALA A 2 -30.70 42.38 -19.33
CA ALA A 2 -30.66 40.94 -19.26
C ALA A 2 -29.35 40.60 -19.94
N ASP A 3 -28.40 40.04 -19.20
CA ASP A 3 -27.23 39.41 -19.79
C ASP A 3 -27.20 38.00 -19.24
N SER A 4 -27.40 37.07 -20.15
CA SER A 4 -27.60 35.65 -19.97
C SER A 4 -26.26 34.95 -20.04
N ASP A 5 -26.02 34.09 -19.05
CA ASP A 5 -24.99 33.07 -19.04
C ASP A 5 -25.09 32.16 -20.28
N ASP A 6 -24.05 32.14 -21.12
CA ASP A 6 -23.69 30.96 -21.90
C ASP A 6 -22.23 31.07 -22.35
N ASP A 7 -21.36 30.24 -21.79
CA ASP A 7 -20.12 29.81 -22.45
C ASP A 7 -19.68 28.46 -21.85
N SER A 8 -20.51 27.47 -22.13
CA SER A 8 -20.12 26.06 -22.09
C SER A 8 -19.28 25.76 -23.34
N VAL A 9 -17.95 25.76 -23.20
CA VAL A 9 -17.07 25.05 -24.15
C VAL A 9 -16.02 24.24 -23.40
N ALA A 10 -16.23 22.93 -23.47
CA ALA A 10 -15.34 21.89 -22.98
C ALA A 10 -13.89 22.07 -23.47
N SER A 11 -12.97 22.27 -22.54
CA SER A 11 -11.54 22.14 -22.81
C SER A 11 -11.12 20.69 -22.59
N PHE A 12 -11.20 19.89 -23.66
CA PHE A 12 -10.42 18.67 -23.78
C PHE A 12 -8.94 19.04 -23.75
N LYS A 13 -8.25 18.79 -22.63
CA LYS A 13 -6.78 18.83 -22.58
C LYS A 13 -6.23 17.44 -22.86
N THR A 14 -5.67 17.30 -24.05
CA THR A 14 -4.85 16.19 -24.52
C THR A 14 -3.48 16.21 -23.83
N ALA A 15 -2.93 15.01 -23.60
CA ALA A 15 -1.56 14.67 -23.19
C ALA A 15 -1.11 15.20 -21.81
N GLU A 16 -1.13 14.30 -20.82
CA GLU A 16 -0.43 14.49 -19.55
C GLU A 16 1.07 14.73 -19.81
N GLU A 17 1.51 15.98 -19.65
CA GLU A 17 2.90 16.27 -19.34
C GLU A 17 3.22 15.57 -18.00
N ILE A 18 3.94 14.45 -18.06
CA ILE A 18 4.43 13.75 -16.88
C ILE A 18 5.35 14.74 -16.15
N SER A 19 4.88 15.28 -15.03
CA SER A 19 5.69 16.19 -14.23
C SER A 19 6.97 15.48 -13.76
N PRO A 20 8.12 16.18 -13.62
CA PRO A 20 9.38 15.58 -13.17
C PRO A 20 9.32 14.91 -11.79
N SER A 21 8.26 15.19 -11.00
CA SER A 21 7.99 14.52 -9.73
C SER A 21 7.35 13.14 -9.90
N ARG A 22 6.61 12.89 -10.98
CA ARG A 22 5.98 11.59 -11.27
C ARG A 22 7.01 10.54 -11.69
N GLU A 23 8.00 10.89 -12.51
CA GLU A 23 9.08 9.98 -12.93
C GLU A 23 9.88 9.40 -11.76
N LYS A 24 10.10 10.21 -10.71
CA LYS A 24 10.83 9.79 -9.50
C LYS A 24 10.08 8.79 -8.62
N THR A 25 8.84 8.46 -8.98
CA THR A 25 7.99 7.51 -8.25
C THR A 25 7.77 6.20 -9.00
N ILE A 26 8.48 5.97 -10.11
CA ILE A 26 8.37 4.75 -10.92
C ILE A 26 9.41 3.73 -10.45
N PHE A 27 8.94 2.59 -9.97
CA PHE A 27 9.72 1.46 -9.46
C PHE A 27 9.21 0.16 -10.10
N PRO A 28 9.65 -0.16 -11.33
CA PRO A 28 9.17 -1.33 -12.06
C PRO A 28 9.43 -2.63 -11.31
N LEU A 29 8.52 -3.60 -11.47
CA LEU A 29 8.72 -4.94 -10.92
C LEU A 29 9.87 -5.66 -11.60
N MET A 30 10.70 -6.30 -10.78
CA MET A 30 11.75 -7.19 -11.25
C MET A 30 11.19 -8.58 -11.58
N SER A 31 11.86 -9.35 -12.44
CA SER A 31 11.39 -10.67 -12.88
C SER A 31 11.16 -11.66 -11.71
N HIS A 32 11.99 -11.59 -10.67
CA HIS A 32 11.82 -12.43 -9.48
C HIS A 32 10.62 -12.00 -8.62
N GLU A 33 10.26 -10.71 -8.63
CA GLU A 33 9.08 -10.19 -7.95
C GLU A 33 7.81 -10.61 -8.67
N LEU A 34 7.80 -10.57 -10.01
CA LEU A 34 6.71 -11.12 -10.83
C LEU A 34 6.49 -12.61 -10.56
N SER A 35 7.58 -13.39 -10.50
CA SER A 35 7.52 -14.81 -10.16
C SER A 35 7.00 -15.04 -8.73
N SER A 36 7.39 -14.17 -7.79
CA SER A 36 6.91 -14.21 -6.40
C SER A 36 5.43 -13.86 -6.29
N LEU A 37 4.97 -12.84 -7.02
CA LEU A 37 3.57 -12.45 -7.12
C LEU A 37 2.73 -13.61 -7.63
N GLU A 38 3.12 -14.21 -8.75
CA GLU A 38 2.39 -15.32 -9.36
C GLU A 38 2.29 -16.52 -8.42
N ARG A 39 3.39 -16.88 -7.74
CA ARG A 39 3.40 -17.93 -6.71
C ARG A 39 2.47 -17.62 -5.53
N LYS A 40 2.38 -16.36 -5.09
CA LYS A 40 1.46 -15.95 -4.02
C LYS A 40 0.00 -16.00 -4.47
N LEU A 41 -0.28 -15.58 -5.70
CA LEU A 41 -1.63 -15.63 -6.28
C LEU A 41 -2.15 -17.08 -6.39
N ASN A 42 -1.28 -18.03 -6.73
CA ASN A 42 -1.64 -19.45 -6.82
C ASN A 42 -1.82 -20.15 -5.46
N ARG A 43 -1.52 -19.46 -4.35
CA ARG A 43 -1.59 -20.03 -2.99
C ARG A 43 -2.54 -19.28 -2.08
N ILE A 44 -3.40 -18.41 -2.61
CA ILE A 44 -4.38 -17.66 -1.82
C ILE A 44 -5.19 -18.63 -0.95
N VAL A 45 -5.28 -18.34 0.35
CA VAL A 45 -6.05 -19.13 1.31
C VAL A 45 -7.41 -18.49 1.48
N TYR A 46 -8.47 -19.22 1.12
CA TYR A 46 -9.84 -18.78 1.28
C TYR A 46 -10.40 -19.19 2.63
N ILE A 47 -11.00 -18.24 3.36
CA ILE A 47 -11.46 -18.43 4.73
C ILE A 47 -12.93 -18.01 4.79
N GLN A 48 -13.79 -19.00 4.94
CA GLN A 48 -15.25 -18.85 4.99
C GLN A 48 -15.86 -19.36 6.31
N GLN A 49 -15.04 -20.00 7.14
CA GLN A 49 -15.41 -20.51 8.47
C GLN A 49 -14.26 -20.25 9.46
N ALA A 50 -14.56 -20.16 10.75
CA ALA A 50 -13.57 -20.00 11.82
C ALA A 50 -12.91 -21.34 12.17
N ASP A 51 -12.20 -21.92 11.19
CA ASP A 51 -11.55 -23.22 11.29
C ASP A 51 -10.03 -23.11 11.55
N ALA A 52 -9.29 -24.20 11.35
CA ALA A 52 -7.84 -24.22 11.50
C ALA A 52 -7.13 -23.24 10.55
N ALA A 53 -7.65 -23.01 9.34
CA ALA A 53 -7.07 -22.06 8.39
C ALA A 53 -7.28 -20.62 8.88
N TYR A 54 -8.45 -20.31 9.45
CA TYR A 54 -8.73 -19.03 10.10
C TYR A 54 -7.72 -18.73 11.21
N HIS A 55 -7.54 -19.64 12.18
CA HIS A 55 -6.62 -19.40 13.29
C HIS A 55 -5.15 -19.35 12.84
N LYS A 56 -4.76 -20.16 11.85
CA LYS A 56 -3.43 -20.09 11.26
C LYS A 56 -3.17 -18.73 10.58
N ALA A 57 -4.16 -18.18 9.89
CA ALA A 57 -4.06 -16.86 9.28
C ALA A 57 -3.87 -15.76 10.32
N LEU A 58 -4.64 -15.79 11.42
CA LEU A 58 -4.47 -14.82 12.50
C LEU A 58 -3.09 -14.86 13.15
N ASN A 59 -2.51 -16.06 13.30
CA ASN A 59 -1.16 -16.21 13.83
C ASN A 59 -0.11 -15.64 12.86
N ASP A 60 -0.19 -16.00 11.57
CA ASP A 60 0.72 -15.43 10.55
C ASP A 60 0.64 -13.90 10.51
N MET A 61 -0.58 -13.35 10.54
CA MET A 61 -0.82 -11.91 10.54
C MET A 61 -0.20 -11.21 11.76
N ARG A 62 -0.29 -11.82 12.96
CA ARG A 62 0.22 -11.24 14.20
C ARG A 62 1.74 -11.14 14.23
N ASP A 63 2.42 -12.07 13.57
CA ASP A 63 3.88 -12.14 13.51
C ASP A 63 4.49 -11.17 12.48
N GLN A 64 3.66 -10.45 11.71
CA GLN A 64 4.14 -9.47 10.73
C GLN A 64 4.44 -8.12 11.37
N LEU A 65 5.37 -7.37 10.78
CA LEU A 65 5.55 -5.94 11.08
C LEU A 65 4.42 -5.08 10.48
N SER A 66 3.98 -5.46 9.28
CA SER A 66 2.88 -4.84 8.54
C SER A 66 2.12 -5.87 7.74
N ILE A 67 0.83 -5.60 7.53
CA ILE A 67 -0.06 -6.37 6.66
C ILE A 67 -0.77 -5.41 5.72
N SER A 68 -0.98 -5.82 4.47
CA SER A 68 -1.81 -5.06 3.54
C SER A 68 -3.24 -5.52 3.63
N VAL A 69 -4.17 -4.57 3.75
CA VAL A 69 -5.59 -4.83 3.98
C VAL A 69 -6.42 -4.18 2.88
N ILE A 70 -7.35 -4.97 2.32
CA ILE A 70 -8.40 -4.50 1.42
C ILE A 70 -9.74 -4.97 1.98
N ALA A 71 -10.72 -4.09 2.01
CA ALA A 71 -12.10 -4.41 2.38
C ALA A 71 -13.02 -4.01 1.23
N GLU A 72 -13.79 -4.98 0.73
CA GLU A 72 -14.77 -4.74 -0.32
C GLU A 72 -16.20 -5.03 0.17
N PRO A 73 -17.20 -4.23 -0.24
CA PRO A 73 -17.10 -3.09 -1.16
C PRO A 73 -16.49 -1.83 -0.50
N SER A 74 -15.50 -1.21 -1.15
CA SER A 74 -14.65 -0.15 -0.57
C SER A 74 -15.18 1.28 -0.73
N LEU A 75 -16.10 1.52 -1.66
CA LEU A 75 -16.58 2.87 -2.01
C LEU A 75 -17.80 3.37 -1.22
N TYR A 76 -18.42 2.51 -0.39
CA TYR A 76 -19.72 2.81 0.23
C TYR A 76 -19.64 3.19 1.71
N GLY A 77 -18.46 3.12 2.35
CA GLY A 77 -18.28 3.50 3.75
C GLY A 77 -19.35 2.91 4.68
N ARG A 78 -19.93 3.73 5.55
CA ARG A 78 -21.06 3.41 6.44
C ARG A 78 -22.37 3.01 5.75
N HIS A 79 -22.46 2.94 4.43
CA HIS A 79 -23.68 2.52 3.74
C HIS A 79 -23.72 1.03 3.46
N ARG A 80 -22.58 0.32 3.38
CA ARG A 80 -22.55 -1.13 3.15
C ARG A 80 -21.57 -1.87 4.07
N PRO A 81 -21.95 -3.06 4.58
CA PRO A 81 -21.01 -3.91 5.31
C PRO A 81 -19.89 -4.41 4.39
N VAL A 82 -18.82 -4.91 5.01
CA VAL A 82 -17.71 -5.54 4.30
C VAL A 82 -18.18 -6.94 3.94
N ALA A 83 -18.16 -7.27 2.66
CA ALA A 83 -18.46 -8.62 2.17
C ALA A 83 -17.20 -9.49 2.16
N VAL A 84 -16.05 -8.89 1.85
CA VAL A 84 -14.77 -9.59 1.74
C VAL A 84 -13.65 -8.74 2.37
N LEU A 85 -12.83 -9.36 3.21
CA LEU A 85 -11.60 -8.78 3.73
C LEU A 85 -10.42 -9.57 3.18
N VAL A 86 -9.48 -8.90 2.54
CA VAL A 86 -8.28 -9.50 1.97
C VAL A 86 -7.08 -9.00 2.76
N VAL A 87 -6.22 -9.92 3.18
CA VAL A 87 -5.00 -9.59 3.91
C VAL A 87 -3.80 -10.23 3.21
N ALA A 88 -2.82 -9.41 2.82
CA ALA A 88 -1.55 -9.89 2.29
C ALA A 88 -0.42 -9.63 3.29
N THR A 89 0.20 -10.72 3.74
CA THR A 89 1.41 -10.74 4.57
C THR A 89 2.66 -10.83 3.70
N ALA A 90 3.85 -10.86 4.31
CA ALA A 90 5.08 -11.08 3.57
C ALA A 90 5.09 -12.43 2.83
N ASN A 91 4.39 -13.44 3.36
CA ASN A 91 4.48 -14.82 2.88
C ASN A 91 3.19 -15.32 2.23
N GLN A 92 2.04 -14.87 2.69
CA GLN A 92 0.75 -15.47 2.36
C GLN A 92 -0.32 -14.40 2.12
N THR A 93 -1.30 -14.75 1.28
CA THR A 93 -2.51 -13.94 1.08
C THR A 93 -3.73 -14.71 1.55
N TYR A 94 -4.57 -14.05 2.32
CA TYR A 94 -5.79 -14.57 2.90
C TYR A 94 -6.99 -13.78 2.38
N VAL A 95 -8.04 -14.49 1.99
CA VAL A 95 -9.33 -13.89 1.62
C VAL A 95 -10.37 -14.39 2.60
N PHE A 96 -10.75 -13.52 3.54
CA PHE A 96 -11.82 -13.76 4.49
C PHE A 96 -13.14 -13.36 3.84
N ASP A 97 -13.99 -14.35 3.59
CA ASP A 97 -15.37 -14.12 3.21
C ASP A 97 -16.17 -13.72 4.46
N ILE A 98 -16.19 -12.43 4.76
CA ILE A 98 -16.91 -11.89 5.91
C ILE A 98 -18.41 -12.16 5.80
N GLN A 99 -18.96 -12.18 4.59
CA GLN A 99 -20.36 -12.51 4.36
C GLN A 99 -20.67 -13.96 4.73
N ALA A 100 -19.80 -14.91 4.40
CA ALA A 100 -19.97 -16.32 4.81
C ALA A 100 -19.65 -16.55 6.31
N LEU A 101 -18.64 -15.87 6.85
CA LEU A 101 -18.31 -15.92 8.28
C LEU A 101 -19.44 -15.32 9.15
N GLY A 102 -20.25 -14.43 8.59
CA GLY A 102 -21.38 -13.77 9.24
C GLY A 102 -20.99 -12.63 10.18
N ALA A 103 -19.73 -12.58 10.65
CA ALA A 103 -19.22 -11.51 11.50
C ALA A 103 -17.68 -11.45 11.50
N PHE A 104 -17.15 -10.34 12.00
CA PHE A 104 -15.78 -10.27 12.46
C PHE A 104 -15.68 -10.87 13.87
N PHE A 105 -15.03 -12.01 14.02
CA PHE A 105 -14.79 -12.61 15.34
C PHE A 105 -13.83 -11.76 16.19
N PRO A 106 -13.92 -11.84 17.54
CA PRO A 106 -13.17 -10.99 18.46
C PRO A 106 -11.66 -10.96 18.21
N GLU A 107 -11.07 -12.08 17.81
CA GLU A 107 -9.63 -12.21 17.60
C GLU A 107 -9.17 -11.41 16.37
N LEU A 108 -9.94 -11.45 15.27
CA LEU A 108 -9.67 -10.63 14.09
C LEU A 108 -9.93 -9.15 14.36
N LYS A 109 -10.99 -8.81 15.10
CA LYS A 109 -11.26 -7.43 15.52
C LYS A 109 -10.07 -6.86 16.27
N LYS A 110 -9.64 -7.55 17.34
CA LYS A 110 -8.51 -7.13 18.16
C LYS A 110 -7.25 -6.91 17.32
N LEU A 111 -6.93 -7.83 16.40
CA LEU A 111 -5.77 -7.69 15.52
C LEU A 111 -5.86 -6.44 14.62
N LEU A 112 -7.04 -6.14 14.07
CA LEU A 112 -7.26 -4.93 13.28
C LEU A 112 -7.13 -3.66 14.14
N GLU A 113 -7.61 -3.70 15.39
CA GLU A 113 -7.58 -2.58 16.34
C GLU A 113 -6.21 -2.36 16.98
N ASP A 114 -5.36 -3.39 17.07
CA ASP A 114 -4.02 -3.29 17.63
C ASP A 114 -3.12 -2.37 16.81
N LYS A 115 -2.17 -1.66 17.44
CA LYS A 115 -1.24 -0.78 16.70
C LYS A 115 -0.33 -1.56 15.72
N TYR A 116 -0.04 -2.81 16.05
CA TYR A 116 0.80 -3.72 15.27
C TYR A 116 0.07 -5.05 15.04
N PRO A 117 0.20 -5.68 13.86
CA PRO A 117 0.91 -5.19 12.66
C PRO A 117 0.33 -3.87 12.14
N ARG A 118 1.15 -3.08 11.45
CA ARG A 118 0.64 -1.89 10.77
C ARG A 118 -0.28 -2.30 9.62
N LYS A 119 -1.41 -1.63 9.44
CA LYS A 119 -2.31 -1.88 8.31
C LYS A 119 -1.96 -0.96 7.16
N VAL A 120 -1.34 -1.53 6.14
CA VAL A 120 -1.12 -0.88 4.86
C VAL A 120 -2.46 -0.87 4.12
N VAL A 121 -2.96 0.32 3.82
CA VAL A 121 -4.27 0.54 3.17
C VAL A 121 -4.14 1.65 2.13
N HIS A 122 -5.15 1.80 1.29
CA HIS A 122 -5.28 2.92 0.37
C HIS A 122 -6.58 3.66 0.69
N TYR A 123 -6.51 4.98 0.89
CA TYR A 123 -7.64 5.76 1.42
C TYR A 123 -8.16 5.24 2.77
N SER A 124 -7.29 5.25 3.78
CA SER A 124 -7.57 4.77 5.15
C SER A 124 -8.87 5.31 5.74
N HIS A 125 -9.27 6.54 5.44
CA HIS A 125 -10.51 7.12 5.92
C HIS A 125 -11.76 6.35 5.49
N ARG A 126 -11.78 5.73 4.30
CA ARG A 126 -12.95 5.00 3.77
C ARG A 126 -13.15 3.68 4.50
N ILE A 127 -12.09 2.87 4.58
CA ILE A 127 -12.13 1.60 5.30
C ILE A 127 -12.38 1.80 6.80
N SER A 128 -11.84 2.88 7.39
CA SER A 128 -12.07 3.20 8.80
C SER A 128 -13.52 3.55 9.08
N ASP A 129 -14.14 4.40 8.24
CA ASP A 129 -15.57 4.73 8.35
C ASP A 129 -16.45 3.48 8.23
N GLN A 130 -16.16 2.62 7.24
CA GLN A 130 -16.90 1.38 7.03
C GLN A 130 -16.78 0.43 8.24
N LEU A 131 -15.56 0.15 8.69
CA LEU A 131 -15.30 -0.79 9.79
C LEU A 131 -15.88 -0.29 11.12
N PHE A 132 -15.78 1.00 11.40
CA PHE A 132 -16.32 1.58 12.62
C PHE A 132 -17.85 1.46 12.64
N TYR A 133 -18.55 1.99 11.64
CA TYR A 133 -20.00 2.07 11.67
C TYR A 133 -20.71 0.75 11.37
N LYS A 134 -20.12 -0.16 10.59
CA LYS A 134 -20.76 -1.44 10.25
C LYS A 134 -20.34 -2.61 11.11
N HIS A 135 -19.15 -2.56 11.70
CA HIS A 135 -18.57 -3.71 12.39
C HIS A 135 -18.12 -3.41 13.81
N GLN A 136 -18.21 -2.14 14.25
CA GLN A 136 -17.72 -1.69 15.56
C GLN A 136 -16.24 -2.04 15.73
N ILE A 137 -15.43 -1.71 14.72
CA ILE A 137 -13.99 -1.94 14.69
C ILE A 137 -13.30 -0.59 14.53
N THR A 138 -12.48 -0.21 15.50
CA THR A 138 -11.65 0.99 15.41
C THR A 138 -10.30 0.64 14.81
N LEU A 139 -10.21 0.65 13.47
CA LEU A 139 -8.95 0.36 12.78
C LEU A 139 -7.86 1.36 13.23
N THR A 140 -6.69 0.86 13.65
CA THR A 140 -5.54 1.72 14.06
C THR A 140 -4.26 1.35 13.30
N GLY A 141 -3.12 1.94 13.63
CA GLY A 141 -1.82 1.49 13.10
C GLY A 141 -1.67 1.63 11.58
N PHE A 142 -2.22 2.69 10.99
CA PHE A 142 -2.25 2.88 9.54
C PHE A 142 -0.87 3.10 8.92
N SER A 143 -0.74 2.60 7.69
CA SER A 143 0.20 3.12 6.71
C SER A 143 -0.54 3.33 5.39
N ASP A 144 -0.92 4.57 5.10
CA ASP A 144 -1.77 4.89 3.96
C ASP A 144 -0.93 5.14 2.70
N THR A 145 -1.10 4.26 1.71
CA THR A 145 -0.39 4.34 0.44
C THR A 145 -0.80 5.53 -0.42
N PHE A 146 -2.04 6.02 -0.31
CA PHE A 146 -2.44 7.26 -0.99
C PHE A 146 -1.69 8.45 -0.38
N VAL A 147 -1.62 8.53 0.95
CA VAL A 147 -0.85 9.57 1.64
C VAL A 147 0.64 9.49 1.26
N ALA A 148 1.22 8.29 1.27
CA ALA A 148 2.61 8.07 0.88
C ALA A 148 2.86 8.51 -0.58
N LEU A 149 1.94 8.21 -1.49
CA LEU A 149 2.01 8.62 -2.89
C LEU A 149 1.94 10.14 -3.04
N CYS A 150 1.00 10.79 -2.33
CA CYS A 150 0.87 12.24 -2.34
C CYS A 150 2.14 12.93 -1.86
N VAL A 151 2.73 12.44 -0.76
CA VAL A 151 4.01 12.94 -0.24
C VAL A 151 5.14 12.71 -1.24
N ALA A 152 5.14 11.55 -1.92
CA ALA A 152 6.17 11.23 -2.90
C ALA A 152 6.10 12.11 -4.16
N ARG A 153 4.89 12.45 -4.61
CA ARG A 153 4.68 13.26 -5.82
C ARG A 153 4.57 14.75 -5.56
N GLN A 154 4.37 15.14 -4.31
CA GLN A 154 3.95 16.49 -3.91
C GLN A 154 2.65 16.92 -4.61
N ASP A 155 1.71 15.99 -4.73
CA ASP A 155 0.45 16.11 -5.46
C ASP A 155 -0.68 15.47 -4.65
N LYS A 156 -1.91 15.99 -4.78
CA LYS A 156 -3.11 15.47 -4.09
C LYS A 156 -4.17 14.94 -5.05
N SER A 157 -3.81 14.78 -6.33
CA SER A 157 -4.69 14.23 -7.36
C SER A 157 -5.26 12.89 -6.92
N ALA A 158 -6.59 12.75 -7.07
CA ALA A 158 -7.27 11.51 -6.76
C ALA A 158 -6.74 10.38 -7.66
N CYS A 159 -6.59 9.20 -7.09
CA CYS A 159 -6.03 8.04 -7.79
C CYS A 159 -6.53 6.80 -7.08
N SER A 160 -7.19 5.89 -7.80
CA SER A 160 -7.60 4.61 -7.26
C SER A 160 -6.40 3.71 -6.96
N LEU A 161 -6.60 2.66 -6.16
CA LEU A 161 -5.52 1.71 -5.86
C LEU A 161 -4.92 1.06 -7.14
N PRO A 162 -5.72 0.56 -8.11
CA PRO A 162 -5.17 0.03 -9.36
C PRO A 162 -4.37 1.07 -10.16
N GLU A 163 -4.84 2.31 -10.25
CA GLU A 163 -4.11 3.39 -10.93
C GLU A 163 -2.80 3.73 -10.22
N ALA A 164 -2.81 3.78 -8.88
CA ALA A 164 -1.63 4.04 -8.07
C ALA A 164 -0.59 2.93 -8.26
N ILE A 165 -1.01 1.66 -8.20
CA ILE A 165 -0.17 0.49 -8.47
C ILE A 165 0.40 0.56 -9.89
N SER A 166 -0.45 0.82 -10.89
CA SER A 166 -0.05 0.91 -12.29
C SER A 166 1.05 1.94 -12.48
N SER A 167 0.86 3.12 -11.90
CA SER A 167 1.75 4.26 -12.04
C SER A 167 3.06 4.09 -11.27
N VAL A 168 3.02 3.52 -10.05
CA VAL A 168 4.23 3.32 -9.23
C VAL A 168 5.03 2.10 -9.67
N LEU A 169 4.39 0.98 -10.01
CA LEU A 169 5.06 -0.28 -10.34
C LEU A 169 5.25 -0.50 -11.84
N ASN A 170 4.85 0.48 -12.67
CA ASN A 170 4.91 0.45 -14.12
C ASN A 170 4.25 -0.79 -14.74
N ILE A 171 3.09 -1.16 -14.20
CA ILE A 171 2.27 -2.27 -14.70
C ILE A 171 1.12 -1.66 -15.50
N PRO A 172 0.88 -2.04 -16.76
CA PRO A 172 -0.25 -1.52 -17.52
C PRO A 172 -1.58 -1.74 -16.78
N LEU A 173 -2.41 -0.71 -16.67
CA LEU A 173 -3.67 -0.78 -15.91
C LEU A 173 -4.58 -1.92 -16.39
N ARG A 174 -4.61 -2.19 -17.70
CA ARG A 174 -5.33 -3.32 -18.31
C ARG A 174 -4.89 -4.71 -17.81
N GLU A 175 -3.66 -4.84 -17.29
CA GLU A 175 -3.16 -6.09 -16.72
C GLU A 175 -3.53 -6.22 -15.23
N LEU A 176 -3.89 -5.11 -14.58
CA LEU A 176 -4.34 -5.08 -13.20
C LEU A 176 -5.84 -5.30 -13.10
N LEU A 177 -6.60 -4.74 -14.03
CA LEU A 177 -8.05 -4.88 -14.12
C LEU A 177 -8.41 -6.19 -14.82
N SER A 178 -9.51 -6.82 -14.39
CA SER A 178 -10.10 -7.99 -15.05
C SER A 178 -11.49 -7.63 -15.58
N ASP A 179 -11.84 -8.10 -16.77
CA ASP A 179 -13.14 -7.81 -17.41
C ASP A 179 -14.35 -8.23 -16.56
N GLU A 180 -14.21 -9.29 -15.75
CA GLU A 180 -15.26 -9.73 -14.83
C GLU A 180 -15.53 -8.71 -13.70
N VAL A 181 -14.51 -7.95 -13.30
CA VAL A 181 -14.60 -6.92 -12.25
C VAL A 181 -15.10 -5.58 -12.82
N THR A 182 -15.00 -5.37 -14.14
CA THR A 182 -15.43 -4.12 -14.79
C THR A 182 -16.80 -4.25 -15.49
N GLY A 183 -17.23 -5.45 -15.91
CA GLY A 183 -18.36 -5.61 -16.84
C GLY A 183 -19.56 -6.44 -16.39
N VAL A 184 -19.55 -7.08 -15.21
CA VAL A 184 -20.44 -8.22 -14.94
C VAL A 184 -21.33 -8.01 -13.71
N SER A 185 -22.38 -7.19 -13.80
CA SER A 185 -23.35 -6.91 -12.71
C SER A 185 -22.79 -6.24 -11.43
N GLU A 186 -23.59 -5.34 -10.84
CA GLU A 186 -23.21 -4.63 -9.61
C GLU A 186 -22.79 -5.58 -8.46
N SER A 187 -23.47 -6.72 -8.28
CA SER A 187 -23.16 -7.66 -7.18
C SER A 187 -21.77 -8.32 -7.30
N ARG A 188 -21.24 -8.52 -8.51
CA ARG A 188 -19.87 -9.02 -8.70
C ARG A 188 -18.85 -7.89 -8.54
N GLN A 189 -19.15 -6.70 -9.06
CA GLN A 189 -18.29 -5.52 -8.90
C GLN A 189 -18.12 -5.16 -7.41
N LEU A 190 -19.18 -5.36 -6.62
CA LEU A 190 -19.18 -5.13 -5.17
C LEU A 190 -18.73 -6.35 -4.36
N PHE A 191 -18.35 -7.45 -5.01
CA PHE A 191 -17.91 -8.68 -4.34
C PHE A 191 -18.94 -9.22 -3.32
N THR A 192 -20.23 -9.03 -3.57
CA THR A 192 -21.34 -9.53 -2.73
C THR A 192 -21.98 -10.80 -3.29
N ALA A 193 -21.82 -11.05 -4.60
CA ALA A 193 -22.23 -12.30 -5.22
C ALA A 193 -21.42 -13.48 -4.67
N ARG A 194 -22.07 -14.64 -4.51
CA ARG A 194 -21.43 -15.89 -4.07
C ARG A 194 -21.77 -17.04 -5.03
N PRO A 195 -20.83 -17.98 -5.26
CA PRO A 195 -19.43 -17.95 -4.80
C PRO A 195 -18.63 -16.84 -5.49
N LEU A 196 -17.56 -16.35 -4.84
CA LEU A 196 -16.58 -15.47 -5.50
C LEU A 196 -15.92 -16.24 -6.66
N SER A 197 -15.77 -15.59 -7.81
CA SER A 197 -15.10 -16.20 -8.96
C SER A 197 -13.59 -16.30 -8.75
N GLY A 198 -12.92 -17.18 -9.49
CA GLY A 198 -11.46 -17.30 -9.48
C GLY A 198 -10.76 -15.98 -9.84
N ASP A 199 -11.34 -15.21 -10.76
CA ASP A 199 -10.80 -13.92 -11.18
C ASP A 199 -11.00 -12.85 -10.10
N GLN A 200 -12.14 -12.82 -9.41
CA GLN A 200 -12.34 -11.95 -8.25
C GLN A 200 -11.32 -12.24 -7.15
N PHE A 201 -11.04 -13.51 -6.84
CA PHE A 201 -9.99 -13.90 -5.89
C PHE A 201 -8.62 -13.40 -6.31
N ARG A 202 -8.25 -13.67 -7.56
CA ARG A 202 -6.94 -13.33 -8.09
C ARG A 202 -6.75 -11.81 -8.18
N PHE A 203 -7.78 -11.07 -8.57
CA PHE A 203 -7.79 -9.61 -8.59
C PHE A 203 -7.56 -9.04 -7.18
N LEU A 204 -8.39 -9.43 -6.21
CA LEU A 204 -8.30 -8.96 -4.82
C LEU A 204 -6.94 -9.29 -4.19
N GLY A 205 -6.46 -10.52 -4.38
CA GLY A 205 -5.15 -10.93 -3.90
C GLY A 205 -4.03 -10.13 -4.55
N ARG A 206 -4.11 -9.87 -5.87
CA ARG A 206 -3.14 -9.06 -6.61
C ARG A 206 -3.10 -7.64 -6.08
N MET A 207 -4.25 -7.00 -5.88
CA MET A 207 -4.32 -5.65 -5.32
C MET A 207 -3.69 -5.60 -3.93
N ALA A 208 -3.98 -6.57 -3.04
CA ALA A 208 -3.45 -6.57 -1.68
C ALA A 208 -1.91 -6.76 -1.65
N ILE A 209 -1.38 -7.68 -2.46
CA ILE A 209 0.07 -7.93 -2.55
C ILE A 209 0.78 -6.70 -3.12
N LEU A 210 0.28 -6.16 -4.22
CA LEU A 210 0.90 -5.01 -4.90
C LEU A 210 0.76 -3.72 -4.09
N GLN A 211 -0.32 -3.54 -3.31
CA GLN A 211 -0.43 -2.44 -2.34
C GLN A 211 0.69 -2.49 -1.29
N HIS A 212 1.01 -3.68 -0.77
CA HIS A 212 2.10 -3.86 0.19
C HIS A 212 3.45 -3.50 -0.47
N LEU A 213 3.68 -3.98 -1.68
CA LEU A 213 4.93 -3.70 -2.39
C LEU A 213 5.07 -2.21 -2.75
N MET A 214 4.00 -1.60 -3.25
CA MET A 214 3.93 -0.17 -3.55
C MET A 214 4.25 0.67 -2.31
N HIS A 215 3.68 0.32 -1.15
CA HIS A 215 3.99 0.96 0.12
C HIS A 215 5.51 0.98 0.41
N ASP A 216 6.16 -0.17 0.25
CA ASP A 216 7.60 -0.29 0.54
C ASP A 216 8.43 0.54 -0.44
N ARG A 217 8.06 0.53 -1.73
CA ARG A 217 8.73 1.35 -2.76
C ARG A 217 8.60 2.85 -2.47
N LEU A 218 7.40 3.33 -2.14
CA LEU A 218 7.18 4.74 -1.80
C LEU A 218 7.93 5.12 -0.52
N THR A 219 7.93 4.25 0.49
CA THR A 219 8.60 4.49 1.76
C THR A 219 10.12 4.55 1.57
N PHE A 220 10.73 3.51 1.04
CA PHE A 220 12.19 3.44 0.94
C PHE A 220 12.74 4.25 -0.22
N GLY A 221 12.09 4.19 -1.38
CA GLY A 221 12.52 4.89 -2.60
C GLY A 221 12.33 6.40 -2.55
N HIS A 222 11.45 6.92 -1.68
CA HIS A 222 11.21 8.36 -1.58
C HIS A 222 11.29 8.92 -0.15
N ILE A 223 10.50 8.37 0.79
CA ILE A 223 10.45 8.91 2.16
C ILE A 223 11.80 8.73 2.88
N CYS A 224 12.45 7.59 2.72
CA CYS A 224 13.75 7.29 3.33
C CYS A 224 14.94 7.52 2.36
N ALA A 225 14.70 8.02 1.15
CA ALA A 225 15.73 8.12 0.12
C ALA A 225 16.96 8.94 0.54
N GLY A 226 16.78 10.02 1.31
CA GLY A 226 17.90 10.81 1.80
C GLY A 226 18.74 10.06 2.83
N MET A 227 18.10 9.32 3.73
CA MET A 227 18.80 8.42 4.67
C MET A 227 19.60 7.36 3.92
N GLN A 228 19.05 6.77 2.87
CA GLN A 228 19.76 5.81 2.03
C GLN A 228 20.96 6.44 1.31
N ARG A 229 20.82 7.66 0.77
CA ARG A 229 21.94 8.39 0.17
C ARG A 229 23.05 8.68 1.18
N MET A 230 22.70 9.17 2.37
CA MET A 230 23.67 9.41 3.44
C MET A 230 24.39 8.10 3.83
N SER A 231 23.65 7.00 3.96
CA SER A 231 24.22 5.69 4.26
C SER A 231 25.19 5.22 3.17
N ALA A 232 24.83 5.42 1.89
CA ALA A 232 25.69 5.08 0.76
C ALA A 232 26.98 5.92 0.76
N THR A 233 26.88 7.24 0.89
CA THR A 233 28.05 8.12 0.98
C THR A 233 28.91 7.79 2.19
N PHE A 234 28.29 7.55 3.35
CA PHE A 234 28.99 7.15 4.57
C PHE A 234 29.79 5.86 4.37
N SER A 235 29.17 4.83 3.77
CA SER A 235 29.83 3.55 3.49
C SER A 235 31.04 3.66 2.55
N GLN A 236 31.04 4.66 1.66
CA GLN A 236 32.11 4.89 0.69
C GLN A 236 33.23 5.79 1.23
N SER A 237 33.12 6.31 2.46
CA SER A 237 34.07 7.27 3.03
C SER A 237 35.52 6.77 3.02
N PHE A 238 35.71 5.45 3.11
CA PHE A 238 37.04 4.81 3.10
C PHE A 238 37.52 4.38 1.71
N CYS A 239 36.65 4.31 0.70
CA CYS A 239 37.02 3.87 -0.65
C CYS A 239 38.04 4.80 -1.34
N ARG A 240 38.23 6.01 -0.82
CA ARG A 240 39.25 6.96 -1.30
C ARG A 240 40.67 6.61 -0.89
N PHE A 241 40.86 5.77 0.13
CA PHE A 241 42.18 5.34 0.56
C PHE A 241 42.62 4.11 -0.24
N ARG A 242 43.83 4.15 -0.79
CA ARG A 242 44.38 3.05 -1.59
C ARG A 242 45.07 1.99 -0.73
N ASN A 243 45.65 2.40 0.41
CA ASN A 243 46.37 1.49 1.30
C ASN A 243 45.63 1.34 2.64
N GLY A 244 45.65 0.12 3.19
CA GLY A 244 45.01 -0.17 4.49
C GLY A 244 45.62 0.61 5.66
N CYS A 245 46.93 0.91 5.60
CA CYS A 245 47.62 1.70 6.64
C CYS A 245 47.02 3.11 6.77
N ASP A 246 46.52 3.69 5.68
CA ASP A 246 45.94 5.04 5.68
C ASP A 246 44.55 5.08 6.33
N VAL A 247 43.89 3.92 6.39
CA VAL A 247 42.55 3.74 6.96
C VAL A 247 42.61 3.45 8.46
N ALA A 248 43.63 2.74 8.92
CA ALA A 248 43.76 2.25 10.29
C ALA A 248 43.52 3.31 11.40
N PRO A 249 44.04 4.56 11.29
CA PRO A 249 43.81 5.59 12.31
C PRO A 249 42.33 6.00 12.46
N TYR A 250 41.53 5.78 11.42
CA TYR A 250 40.14 6.19 11.33
C TYR A 250 39.14 5.06 11.62
N MET A 251 39.59 3.82 11.84
CA MET A 251 38.72 2.66 12.11
C MET A 251 38.45 2.41 13.60
N GLY A 252 39.10 3.19 14.48
CA GLY A 252 38.88 3.06 15.92
C GLY A 252 37.42 3.35 16.30
N PRO A 253 36.89 2.73 17.37
CA PRO A 253 35.48 2.83 17.77
C PRO A 253 35.02 4.25 18.15
N LYS A 254 35.95 5.18 18.41
CA LYS A 254 35.68 6.59 18.68
C LYS A 254 35.92 7.51 17.49
N SER A 255 36.31 6.95 16.35
CA SER A 255 36.51 7.73 15.13
C SER A 255 35.21 8.36 14.66
N ARG A 256 35.28 9.63 14.28
CA ARG A 256 34.15 10.38 13.70
C ARG A 256 34.28 10.49 12.18
N PHE A 257 35.18 9.72 11.59
CA PHE A 257 35.42 9.77 10.17
C PHE A 257 34.16 9.40 9.38
N GLY A 258 33.80 10.23 8.40
CA GLY A 258 32.59 10.06 7.59
C GLY A 258 31.35 10.75 8.18
N PHE A 259 31.38 11.19 9.44
CA PHE A 259 30.21 11.81 10.08
C PHE A 259 29.76 13.10 9.39
N GLN A 260 30.67 13.76 8.66
CA GLN A 260 30.33 14.94 7.84
C GLN A 260 29.31 14.64 6.73
N TYR A 261 29.08 13.37 6.38
CA TYR A 261 28.08 12.96 5.39
C TYR A 261 26.71 12.63 6.01
N ILE A 262 26.57 12.77 7.33
CA ILE A 262 25.34 12.52 8.07
C ILE A 262 24.71 13.88 8.42
N ASP A 263 23.61 14.21 7.77
CA ASP A 263 22.75 15.32 8.16
C ASP A 263 21.77 14.86 9.24
N THR A 264 22.05 15.24 10.49
CA THR A 264 21.21 14.93 11.65
C THR A 264 19.89 15.70 11.66
N TYR A 265 19.73 16.72 10.82
CA TYR A 265 18.51 17.52 10.70
C TYR A 265 17.63 17.08 9.53
N TYR A 266 18.01 16.01 8.82
CA TYR A 266 17.26 15.48 7.68
C TYR A 266 15.78 15.25 8.03
N LYS A 267 14.90 15.98 7.35
CA LYS A 267 13.42 15.93 7.50
C LYS A 267 12.91 16.19 8.94
N SER A 268 13.72 16.77 9.81
CA SER A 268 13.28 17.20 11.14
C SER A 268 12.50 18.51 11.04
N ALA A 269 11.34 18.47 10.36
CA ALA A 269 10.36 19.54 10.43
C ALA A 269 9.48 19.28 11.65
N VAL A 270 9.95 19.69 12.83
CA VAL A 270 9.05 20.01 13.94
C VAL A 270 8.30 21.28 13.53
N GLY A 271 7.24 21.11 12.74
CA GLY A 271 6.47 22.21 12.16
C GLY A 271 5.01 21.81 12.02
N SER A 272 4.23 22.17 13.04
CA SER A 272 2.76 22.34 13.06
C SER A 272 1.97 21.60 11.97
N LEU A 273 1.32 20.49 12.36
CA LEU A 273 0.11 20.05 11.67
C LEU A 273 -0.88 21.23 11.63
N PRO A 274 -1.52 21.52 10.47
CA PRO A 274 -2.62 22.47 10.46
C PRO A 274 -3.72 21.96 11.41
N LYS A 275 -4.18 22.85 12.29
CA LYS A 275 -5.33 22.62 13.17
C LYS A 275 -6.60 22.40 12.36
#